data_AF-A0A7V2PTW0-F1
#
_entry.id   AF-A0A7V2PTW0-F1
#
_cell.length_a   1.000
_cell.length_b   1.000
_cell.length_c   1.000
_cell.angle_alpha   90.00
_cell.angle_beta   90.00
_cell.angle_gamma   90.00
#
_symmetry.space_group_name_H-M   'P 1'
#
loop_
_entity.id
_entity.type
_entity.pdbx_description
1 polymer ?
#
loop_
_entity_poly.entity_id
_entity_poly.type
_entity_poly.pdbx_seq_one_letter_code
_entity_poly.pdbx_strand_id
1 'polypeptide(L)'
;MIEIHLYGRLRKYAPQGEEYGSKSIIRLEGQENETLEMLLKRIGIKSDDLFTIFVNSKLLTTHNSMARWLEYQQVCENCNAWNLDVVINDGDRIGLFGIDMAALVI
;
A
#
# COMPACT_ATOMS: atom_id res chain seq x y z
N MET A 1 10.25 -11.80 3.84
CA MET A 1 10.08 -10.91 2.68
C MET A 1 8.64 -10.41 2.54
N ILE A 2 8.48 -9.09 2.62
CA ILE A 2 7.28 -8.31 2.29
C ILE A 2 7.31 -7.97 0.79
N GLU A 3 6.15 -7.98 0.13
CA GLU A 3 5.98 -7.50 -1.25
C GLU A 3 5.10 -6.25 -1.29
N ILE A 4 5.63 -5.14 -1.82
CA ILE A 4 4.89 -3.87 -1.96
C ILE A 4 4.63 -3.61 -3.45
N HIS A 5 3.38 -3.68 -3.87
CA HIS A 5 2.91 -3.36 -5.20
C HIS A 5 2.56 -1.87 -5.32
N LEU A 6 3.18 -1.20 -6.27
CA LEU A 6 3.10 0.25 -6.49
C LEU A 6 2.26 0.58 -7.71
N TYR A 7 1.26 1.43 -7.54
CA TYR A 7 0.37 1.88 -8.61
C TYR A 7 0.47 3.38 -8.85
N GLY A 8 0.10 3.83 -10.06
CA GLY A 8 0.24 5.23 -10.46
C GLY A 8 1.70 5.69 -10.49
N ARG A 9 1.94 6.95 -10.11
CA ARG A 9 3.28 7.57 -10.05
C ARG A 9 4.17 6.98 -8.97
N LEU A 10 3.64 6.18 -8.03
CA LEU A 10 4.45 5.49 -7.03
C LEU A 10 5.41 4.48 -7.66
N ARG A 11 5.16 4.01 -8.88
CA ARG A 11 6.08 3.11 -9.61
C ARG A 11 7.51 3.66 -9.73
N LYS A 12 7.70 4.98 -9.62
CA LYS A 12 9.03 5.61 -9.59
C LYS A 12 9.92 5.13 -8.43
N TYR A 13 9.32 4.61 -7.35
CA TYR A 13 10.02 4.07 -6.19
C TYR A 13 10.46 2.61 -6.37
N ALA A 14 9.99 1.91 -7.41
CA ALA A 14 10.44 0.55 -7.69
C ALA A 14 11.94 0.54 -8.07
N PRO A 15 12.69 -0.52 -7.71
CA PRO A 15 14.07 -0.68 -8.13
C PRO A 15 14.21 -0.60 -9.66
N GLN A 16 15.17 0.18 -10.14
CA GLN A 16 15.47 0.28 -11.57
C GLN A 16 16.33 -0.93 -11.98
N GLY A 17 15.89 -1.71 -12.96
CA GLY A 17 16.72 -2.77 -13.56
C GLY A 17 16.08 -4.15 -13.67
N GLU A 18 14.90 -4.38 -13.08
CA GLU A 18 14.18 -5.63 -13.30
C GLU A 18 13.35 -5.60 -14.59
N GLU A 19 13.31 -6.73 -15.30
CA GLU A 19 12.70 -6.92 -16.61
C GLU A 19 11.25 -6.40 -16.70
N TYR A 20 10.79 -6.15 -17.93
CA TYR A 20 9.50 -5.57 -18.31
C TYR A 20 8.29 -6.31 -17.67
N GLY A 21 8.02 -6.04 -16.39
CA GLY A 21 6.94 -6.65 -15.61
C GLY A 21 7.02 -6.37 -14.11
N SER A 22 8.23 -6.22 -13.55
CA SER A 22 8.46 -5.98 -12.10
C SER A 22 8.72 -4.51 -11.74
N LYS A 23 8.51 -3.57 -12.67
CA LYS A 23 8.66 -2.10 -12.50
C LYS A 23 7.69 -1.46 -11.50
N SER A 24 7.07 -2.24 -10.64
CA SER A 24 6.08 -1.80 -9.67
C SER A 24 6.13 -2.59 -8.37
N ILE A 25 7.14 -3.42 -8.10
CA ILE A 25 7.21 -4.18 -6.84
C ILE A 25 8.49 -3.82 -6.09
N ILE A 26 8.36 -3.47 -4.80
CA ILE A 26 9.49 -3.42 -3.86
C ILE A 26 9.43 -4.71 -3.03
N ARG A 27 10.58 -5.37 -2.89
CA ARG A 27 10.77 -6.55 -2.04
C ARG A 27 11.79 -6.24 -0.96
N LEU A 28 11.45 -6.53 0.28
CA LEU A 28 12.30 -6.25 1.43
C LEU A 28 11.93 -7.15 2.61
N GLU A 29 12.88 -7.37 3.52
CA GLU A 29 12.59 -8.05 4.79
C GLU A 29 11.84 -7.11 5.74
N GLY A 30 10.92 -7.69 6.51
CA GLY A 30 10.26 -7.02 7.62
C GLY A 30 11.21 -6.78 8.79
N GLN A 31 10.87 -5.79 9.62
CA GLN A 31 11.53 -5.55 10.89
C GLN A 31 10.60 -5.89 12.06
N GLU A 32 11.16 -6.26 13.20
CA GLU A 32 10.37 -6.61 14.38
C GLU A 32 9.51 -5.42 14.84
N ASN A 33 8.22 -5.66 15.05
CA ASN A 33 7.22 -4.66 15.44
C ASN A 33 7.14 -3.44 14.49
N GLU A 34 7.49 -3.61 13.22
CA GLU A 34 7.41 -2.54 12.22
C GLU A 34 5.95 -2.28 11.82
N THR A 35 5.48 -1.06 12.03
CA THR A 35 4.17 -0.62 11.52
C THR A 35 4.27 -0.25 10.05
N LEU A 36 3.13 -0.19 9.36
CA LEU A 36 3.09 0.29 7.98
C LEU A 36 3.63 1.73 7.85
N GLU A 37 3.36 2.61 8.82
CA GLU A 37 3.94 3.95 8.84
C GLU A 37 5.47 3.93 8.87
N MET A 38 6.05 3.10 9.75
CA MET A 38 7.50 2.93 9.86
C MET A 38 8.10 2.38 8.57
N LEU A 39 7.45 1.38 7.98
CA LEU A 39 7.84 0.77 6.71
C LEU A 39 7.85 1.79 5.57
N LEU A 40 6.79 2.58 5.41
CA LEU A 40 6.67 3.63 4.38
C LEU A 40 7.77 4.68 4.52
N LYS A 41 8.04 5.12 5.76
CA LYS A 41 9.12 6.05 6.07
C LYS A 41 10.48 5.48 5.71
N ARG A 42 10.73 4.20 6.00
CA ARG A 42 11.98 3.49 5.68
C ARG A 42 12.26 3.44 4.18
N ILE A 43 11.22 3.25 3.36
CA ILE A 43 11.34 3.21 1.89
C ILE A 43 11.19 4.58 1.22
N GLY A 44 10.99 5.65 2.01
CA GLY A 44 10.92 7.04 1.51
C GLY A 44 9.63 7.40 0.77
N ILE A 45 8.55 6.64 0.96
CA ILE A 45 7.22 6.96 0.43
C ILE A 45 6.48 7.82 1.47
N LYS A 46 6.02 9.00 1.04
CA LYS A 46 5.26 9.91 1.90
C LYS A 46 3.79 9.51 1.91
N SER A 47 3.16 9.58 3.08
CA SER A 47 1.73 9.33 3.24
C SER A 47 0.87 10.23 2.33
N ASP A 48 1.28 11.48 2.12
CA ASP A 48 0.59 12.45 1.24
C ASP A 48 0.61 12.07 -0.25
N ASP A 49 1.51 11.17 -0.66
CA ASP A 49 1.55 10.65 -2.03
C ASP A 49 0.57 9.47 -2.23
N LEU A 50 -0.04 8.96 -1.15
CA LEU A 50 -0.90 7.79 -1.14
C LEU A 50 -2.40 8.18 -1.15
N PHE A 51 -3.22 7.30 -1.70
CA PHE A 51 -4.67 7.47 -1.76
C PHE A 51 -5.45 6.27 -1.26
N THR A 52 -4.99 5.06 -1.60
CA THR A 52 -5.62 3.81 -1.15
C THR A 52 -4.53 2.80 -0.81
N ILE A 53 -4.74 2.06 0.28
CA ILE A 53 -3.82 1.04 0.76
C ILE A 53 -4.59 -0.27 0.98
N PHE A 54 -4.05 -1.35 0.42
CA PHE A 54 -4.49 -2.71 0.68
C PHE A 54 -3.39 -3.49 1.40
N VAL A 55 -3.78 -4.38 2.32
CA VAL A 55 -2.92 -5.37 2.95
C VAL A 55 -3.54 -6.75 2.74
N ASN A 56 -2.80 -7.68 2.16
CA ASN A 56 -3.24 -9.04 1.83
C ASN A 56 -4.59 -9.06 1.08
N SER A 57 -4.68 -8.21 0.06
CA SER A 57 -5.88 -8.00 -0.79
C SER A 57 -7.10 -7.43 -0.08
N LYS A 58 -6.96 -6.94 1.15
CA LYS A 58 -8.04 -6.31 1.91
C LYS A 58 -7.76 -4.82 2.10
N LEU A 59 -8.80 -4.01 1.97
CA LEU A 59 -8.73 -2.56 2.16
C LEU A 59 -8.32 -2.26 3.59
N LEU A 60 -7.23 -1.50 3.75
CA LEU A 60 -6.76 -0.99 5.04
C LEU A 60 -7.22 0.45 5.25
N THR A 61 -6.99 1.31 4.26
CA THR A 61 -7.40 2.71 4.32
C THR A 61 -7.50 3.33 2.93
N THR A 62 -8.36 4.34 2.79
CA THR A 62 -8.53 5.09 1.54
C THR A 62 -9.07 6.50 1.77
N HIS A 63 -8.66 7.43 0.92
CA HIS A 63 -9.26 8.75 0.79
C HIS A 63 -10.51 8.74 -0.12
N ASN A 64 -10.89 7.59 -0.69
CA ASN A 64 -12.13 7.44 -1.45
C ASN A 64 -13.36 7.42 -0.52
N SER A 65 -14.13 8.49 -0.52
CA SER A 65 -15.40 8.57 0.24
C SER A 65 -16.45 7.55 -0.22
N MET A 66 -16.31 7.01 -1.43
CA MET A 66 -17.20 5.98 -1.96
C MET A 66 -16.78 4.56 -1.59
N ALA A 67 -15.63 4.33 -0.95
CA ALA A 67 -15.14 2.99 -0.65
C ALA A 67 -16.13 2.11 0.12
N ARG A 68 -16.96 2.73 0.99
CA ARG A 68 -18.04 2.06 1.72
C ARG A 68 -19.11 1.42 0.82
N TRP A 69 -19.20 1.85 -0.43
CA TRP A 69 -20.15 1.36 -1.44
C TRP A 69 -19.53 0.39 -2.44
N LEU A 70 -18.20 0.25 -2.42
CA LEU A 70 -17.45 -0.58 -3.38
C LEU A 70 -17.26 -2.03 -2.89
N GLU A 71 -17.82 -2.36 -1.72
CA GLU A 71 -17.88 -3.72 -1.16
C GLU A 71 -16.52 -4.45 -1.12
N TYR A 72 -15.41 -3.71 -1.03
CA TYR A 72 -14.09 -4.31 -0.81
C TYR A 72 -14.10 -5.14 0.48
N GLN A 73 -13.35 -6.25 0.49
CA GLN A 73 -13.00 -6.90 1.76
C GLN A 73 -12.15 -5.92 2.58
N GLN A 74 -12.51 -5.66 3.83
CA GLN A 74 -11.89 -4.62 4.67
C GLN A 74 -11.26 -5.26 5.90
N VAL A 75 -10.13 -4.72 6.35
CA VAL A 75 -9.56 -5.01 7.68
C VAL A 75 -9.81 -3.88 8.69
N CYS A 76 -10.38 -2.78 8.23
CA CYS A 76 -10.70 -1.57 8.99
C CYS A 76 -12.19 -1.51 9.35
N GLU A 77 -12.52 -1.06 10.57
CA GLU A 77 -13.90 -0.68 10.94
C GLU A 77 -14.29 0.65 10.29
N ASN A 78 -13.34 1.59 10.18
CA ASN A 78 -13.49 2.85 9.47
C ASN A 78 -12.28 3.09 8.56
N CYS A 79 -12.40 2.70 7.29
CA CYS A 79 -11.32 2.78 6.31
C CYS A 79 -10.97 4.20 5.86
N ASN A 80 -11.72 5.21 6.30
CA ASN A 80 -11.44 6.62 6.01
C ASN A 80 -10.63 7.29 7.14
N ALA A 81 -10.37 6.57 8.24
CA ALA A 81 -9.65 7.10 9.40
C ALA A 81 -8.13 7.26 9.18
N TRP A 82 -7.58 6.70 8.09
CA TRP A 82 -6.15 6.80 7.76
C TRP A 82 -5.22 6.30 8.87
N ASN A 83 -5.54 5.14 9.45
CA ASN A 83 -4.72 4.49 10.47
C ASN A 83 -3.67 3.57 9.81
N LEU A 84 -2.39 3.84 10.08
CA LEU A 84 -1.23 3.09 9.57
C LEU A 84 -0.45 2.34 10.66
N ASP A 85 -0.99 2.27 11.89
CA ASP A 85 -0.37 1.59 13.05
C ASP A 85 -0.50 0.05 13.00
N VAL A 86 -0.80 -0.51 11.83
CA VAL A 86 -0.88 -1.95 11.62
C VAL A 86 0.53 -2.52 11.49
N VAL A 87 0.83 -3.55 12.28
CA VAL A 87 2.10 -4.28 12.22
C VAL A 87 2.17 -5.09 10.93
N ILE A 88 3.29 -4.96 10.21
CA ILE A 88 3.57 -5.69 8.98
C ILE A 88 4.58 -6.80 9.27
N ASN A 89 4.33 -7.99 8.74
CA ASN A 89 5.16 -9.16 8.93
C ASN A 89 5.69 -9.67 7.58
N ASP A 90 6.75 -10.49 7.66
CA ASP A 90 7.22 -11.21 6.50
C ASP A 90 6.12 -12.11 5.90
N GLY A 91 6.01 -12.06 4.56
CA GLY A 91 4.95 -12.73 3.81
C GLY A 91 3.75 -11.82 3.48
N ASP A 92 3.63 -10.66 4.12
CA ASP A 92 2.57 -9.70 3.81
C ASP A 92 2.73 -9.08 2.42
N ARG A 93 1.59 -8.85 1.78
CA ARG A 93 1.49 -8.19 0.47
C ARG A 93 0.75 -6.87 0.61
N ILE A 94 1.39 -5.78 0.20
CA ILE A 94 0.86 -4.43 0.35
C ILE A 94 0.59 -3.84 -1.03
N GLY A 95 -0.61 -3.32 -1.27
CA GLY A 95 -0.95 -2.57 -2.47
C GLY A 95 -1.02 -1.08 -2.15
N LEU A 96 -0.13 -0.28 -2.75
CA LEU A 96 -0.07 1.17 -2.58
C LEU A 96 -0.54 1.87 -3.85
N PHE A 97 -1.61 2.64 -3.73
CA PHE A 97 -2.16 3.46 -4.80
C PHE A 97 -1.85 4.92 -4.54
N GLY A 98 -1.21 5.57 -5.52
CA GLY A 98 -0.88 7.00 -5.42
C GLY A 98 -2.10 7.90 -5.60
N ILE A 99 -1.98 9.16 -5.21
CA ILE A 99 -3.00 10.20 -5.43
C ILE A 99 -3.44 10.37 -6.89
N ASP A 100 -2.59 10.02 -7.85
CA ASP A 100 -2.94 10.04 -9.28
C ASP A 100 -3.75 8.82 -9.74
N MET A 101 -3.98 7.84 -8.87
CA MET A 101 -4.73 6.63 -9.18
C MET A 101 -5.56 6.20 -7.97
N ALA A 102 -6.76 6.76 -7.84
CA ALA A 102 -7.60 6.64 -6.65
C ALA A 102 -7.98 5.19 -6.24
N ALA A 103 -8.19 4.29 -7.19
CA ALA A 103 -8.31 2.84 -7.00
C ALA A 103 -8.46 2.18 -8.39
N LEU A 104 -8.17 0.88 -8.47
CA LEU A 104 -8.73 0.04 -9.54
C LEU A 104 -10.22 -0.14 -9.25
N VAL A 105 -11.07 0.59 -9.99
CA VAL A 105 -12.47 0.21 -10.17
C VAL A 105 -12.43 -1.06 -11.02
N ILE A 106 -12.86 -2.18 -10.45
CA ILE A 106 -13.10 -3.42 -11.20
C ILE A 106 -14.53 -3.33 -11.73
#